data_AF-A0A6F8Z017-F1
#
_entry.id   AF-A0A6F8Z017-F1
#
_cell.length_a   1.000
_cell.length_b   1.000
_cell.length_c   1.000
_cell.angle_alpha   90.00
_cell.angle_beta   90.00
_cell.angle_gamma   90.00
#
_symmetry.space_group_name_H-M   'P 1'
#
loop_
_entity.id
_entity.type
_entity.pdbx_description
1 polymer ?
#
loop_
_entity_poly.entity_id
_entity_poly.type
_entity_poly.pdbx_seq_one_letter_code
_entity_poly.pdbx_strand_id
1 'polypeptide(L)'
;MTILRRLGRRRLRAAAAVAVTAALVGSLAGGVSAAPQTAATFDLDNGNALIGVVYPRFDVVARDEHLGRPMLFGGDSALLIEMPWFDALAPYHPTAKGIFSSIGRRPAGEHTTRNKNIAIIYSAFTSLNVVFPQHKARWLEMMDAAGLDPNVTAEDPTTASGIGILAAKNALAARKRDGTNRAGDEGGRRYNQQPYADYTGYEPVNTAYKLRDPNRWQPDTVLKREVYTVQEFATPQFAGLKPFSYKSPAQFQVGKPSNNYHLNRKAYRTQADEVLKASAGLDDRKKMSAELFNDLVRPYGAVAGRIVVGGNLSTEDSVHYVVTGAVTGIDVTIASWYYKRKYDAVRPFSAIRYLYEDKKVTAWGGPGAGTVNDIRGKEWQGYLSTLAIGSPSTRPRSPLSASPTPSRRGASSAPTTWPSSPRAQGLLARRARDHAGRRHDPAVAEPDRLGQRLRRQPRLGRRELPVHCGRDQAVRHEDR
;
A
#
# COMPACT_ATOMS: atom_id res chain seq x y z
N MET A 1 45.34 37.85 38.79
CA MET A 1 46.82 37.89 38.91
C MET A 1 47.40 37.92 37.51
N THR A 2 47.79 39.11 37.04
CA THR A 2 49.20 39.57 37.00
C THR A 2 49.85 39.12 35.68
N ILE A 3 49.71 39.89 34.60
CA ILE A 3 50.67 40.92 34.09
C ILE A 3 51.84 40.25 33.33
N LEU A 4 52.45 40.74 32.23
CA LEU A 4 52.27 41.78 31.20
C LEU A 4 53.67 41.93 30.56
N ARG A 5 53.76 42.09 29.24
CA ARG A 5 54.68 42.96 28.43
C ARG A 5 55.15 42.23 27.16
N ARG A 6 54.73 42.58 25.93
CA ARG A 6 54.76 43.83 25.13
C ARG A 6 56.16 44.39 24.85
N LEU A 7 56.45 44.54 23.56
CA LEU A 7 56.86 45.78 22.84
C LEU A 7 57.00 45.39 21.34
N GLY A 8 56.64 46.19 20.33
CA GLY A 8 56.28 47.61 20.27
C GLY A 8 55.51 47.98 18.99
N ARG A 9 54.93 49.19 19.03
CA ARG A 9 53.96 49.81 18.10
C ARG A 9 54.63 50.72 17.06
N ARG A 10 53.91 51.05 15.99
CA ARG A 10 53.63 52.42 15.45
C ARG A 10 52.37 52.31 14.53
N ARG A 11 51.18 52.83 14.89
CA ARG A 11 50.61 54.22 14.74
C ARG A 11 50.49 54.65 13.26
N LEU A 12 49.42 55.26 12.70
CA LEU A 12 48.04 55.62 13.09
C LEU A 12 47.42 56.41 11.89
N ARG A 13 46.08 56.39 11.74
CA ARG A 13 45.19 57.35 10.99
C ARG A 13 45.12 57.18 9.46
N ALA A 14 44.06 57.53 8.74
CA ALA A 14 42.60 57.72 8.90
C ALA A 14 42.16 58.40 7.59
N ALA A 15 41.09 57.97 6.91
CA ALA A 15 40.21 58.85 6.12
C ALA A 15 39.05 58.04 5.52
N ALA A 16 37.85 58.58 5.71
CA ALA A 16 36.59 58.11 5.14
C ALA A 16 36.39 58.68 3.72
N ALA A 17 35.64 57.98 2.88
CA ALA A 17 34.82 58.60 1.84
C ALA A 17 33.67 57.67 1.45
N VAL A 18 32.45 58.15 1.73
CA VAL A 18 31.18 57.67 1.18
C VAL A 18 31.01 58.32 -0.19
N ALA A 19 30.55 57.57 -1.20
CA ALA A 19 29.87 58.14 -2.36
C ALA A 19 28.72 57.21 -2.78
N VAL A 20 27.53 57.80 -2.85
CA VAL A 20 26.25 57.21 -3.22
C VAL A 20 25.85 57.74 -4.61
N THR A 21 25.00 56.98 -5.30
CA THR A 21 24.04 57.31 -6.38
C THR A 21 24.47 57.31 -7.86
N ALA A 22 23.85 56.35 -8.60
CA ALA A 22 22.98 56.47 -9.80
C ALA A 22 23.57 57.06 -11.11
N ALA A 23 23.24 56.63 -12.34
CA ALA A 23 22.09 55.90 -12.87
C ALA A 23 22.33 55.38 -14.32
N LEU A 24 21.46 54.44 -14.74
CA LEU A 24 20.83 54.23 -16.07
C LEU A 24 21.59 53.61 -17.27
N VAL A 25 21.13 52.37 -17.58
CA VAL A 25 20.70 51.82 -18.89
C VAL A 25 21.74 51.66 -20.01
N GLY A 26 22.02 50.39 -20.28
CA GLY A 26 22.54 49.88 -21.55
C GLY A 26 22.23 48.40 -21.66
N SER A 27 21.08 48.07 -22.24
CA SER A 27 20.74 46.72 -22.70
C SER A 27 21.82 46.23 -23.67
N LEU A 28 22.24 44.98 -23.55
CA LEU A 28 22.40 43.98 -24.63
C LEU A 28 23.30 42.81 -24.16
N ALA A 29 22.72 41.61 -24.22
CA ALA A 29 23.38 40.31 -24.40
C ALA A 29 24.63 39.99 -23.55
N GLY A 30 24.41 39.32 -22.41
CA GLY A 30 25.43 38.52 -21.74
C GLY A 30 24.79 37.23 -21.25
N GLY A 31 24.92 36.16 -22.04
CA GLY A 31 24.29 34.88 -21.81
C GLY A 31 24.56 34.36 -20.41
N VAL A 32 23.50 34.18 -19.63
CA VAL A 32 23.52 33.25 -18.51
C VAL A 32 23.75 31.89 -19.13
N SER A 33 24.93 31.33 -18.93
CA SER A 33 25.23 29.97 -19.35
C SER A 33 24.20 29.07 -18.68
N ALA A 34 23.23 28.58 -19.45
CA ALA A 34 22.33 27.55 -18.99
C ALA A 34 23.20 26.38 -18.53
N ALA A 35 22.98 25.91 -17.30
CA ALA A 35 23.49 24.61 -16.90
C ALA A 35 23.10 23.61 -18.00
N PRO A 36 23.99 22.69 -18.42
CA PRO A 36 23.66 21.73 -19.46
C PRO A 36 22.39 21.01 -19.04
N GLN A 37 21.31 21.21 -19.80
CA GLN A 37 20.10 20.40 -19.66
C GLN A 37 20.54 18.98 -19.96
N THR A 38 20.58 18.14 -18.93
CA THR A 38 20.74 16.71 -19.10
C THR A 38 19.65 16.29 -20.09
N ALA A 39 20.03 15.75 -21.25
CA ALA A 39 19.06 15.32 -22.24
C ALA A 39 18.03 14.40 -21.57
N ALA A 40 16.74 14.61 -21.86
CA ALA A 40 15.66 13.82 -21.30
C ALA A 40 15.99 12.33 -21.47
N THR A 41 16.09 11.61 -20.35
CA THR A 41 16.50 10.18 -20.37
C THR A 41 15.40 9.25 -20.84
N PHE A 42 14.16 9.73 -20.90
CA PHE A 42 12.97 8.95 -21.22
C PHE A 42 12.41 9.29 -22.60
N ASP A 43 12.18 8.25 -23.42
CA ASP A 43 11.48 8.35 -24.69
C ASP A 43 9.96 8.49 -24.45
N LEU A 44 9.43 9.70 -24.61
CA LEU A 44 8.00 9.95 -24.45
C LEU A 44 7.15 9.25 -25.54
N ASP A 45 7.71 9.00 -26.72
CA ASP A 45 6.98 8.47 -27.89
C ASP A 45 6.85 6.96 -27.87
N ASN A 46 7.79 6.23 -27.24
CA ASN A 46 7.76 4.76 -27.18
C ASN A 46 7.86 4.17 -25.78
N GLY A 47 8.25 4.99 -24.79
CA GLY A 47 8.47 4.52 -23.42
C GLY A 47 7.18 4.27 -22.65
N ASN A 48 7.31 3.57 -21.52
CA ASN A 48 6.24 3.39 -20.54
C ASN A 48 6.41 4.37 -19.37
N ALA A 49 5.53 5.37 -19.25
CA ALA A 49 5.66 6.41 -18.22
C ALA A 49 5.71 5.87 -16.79
N LEU A 50 4.97 4.79 -16.50
CA LEU A 50 4.98 4.21 -15.16
C LEU A 50 6.34 3.59 -14.83
N ILE A 51 6.92 2.83 -15.76
CA ILE A 51 8.17 2.10 -15.54
C ILE A 51 9.39 3.01 -15.66
N GLY A 52 9.41 3.89 -16.65
CA GLY A 52 10.57 4.73 -16.95
C GLY A 52 10.66 5.97 -16.08
N VAL A 53 9.53 6.50 -15.60
CA VAL A 53 9.47 7.80 -14.93
C VAL A 53 8.89 7.69 -13.53
N VAL A 54 7.63 7.25 -13.40
CA VAL A 54 6.87 7.36 -12.15
C VAL A 54 7.38 6.40 -11.06
N TYR A 55 7.31 5.08 -11.28
CA TYR A 55 7.65 4.08 -10.27
C TYR A 55 9.10 4.12 -9.77
N PRO A 56 10.13 4.37 -10.61
CA PRO A 56 11.50 4.50 -10.11
C PRO A 56 11.66 5.58 -9.03
N ARG A 57 10.84 6.64 -9.09
CA ARG A 57 10.81 7.68 -8.06
C ARG A 57 9.79 7.36 -6.97
N PHE A 58 8.60 6.87 -7.31
CA PHE A 58 7.52 6.66 -6.35
C PHE A 58 7.71 5.45 -5.43
N ASP A 59 8.25 4.32 -5.92
CA ASP A 59 8.26 3.05 -5.19
C ASP A 59 8.93 3.10 -3.82
N VAL A 60 10.07 3.79 -3.74
CA VAL A 60 10.83 3.90 -2.48
C VAL A 60 10.04 4.73 -1.48
N VAL A 61 9.50 5.86 -1.92
CA VAL A 61 8.66 6.73 -1.09
C VAL A 61 7.42 5.97 -0.62
N ALA A 62 6.73 5.27 -1.52
CA ALA A 62 5.58 4.46 -1.18
C ALA A 62 5.94 3.41 -0.13
N ARG A 63 7.08 2.71 -0.26
CA ARG A 63 7.49 1.73 0.76
C ARG A 63 7.74 2.38 2.11
N ASP A 64 8.45 3.49 2.14
CA ASP A 64 8.81 4.17 3.38
C ASP A 64 7.58 4.77 4.09
N GLU A 65 6.68 5.39 3.33
CA GLU A 65 5.47 6.02 3.88
C GLU A 65 4.45 5.00 4.37
N HIS A 66 4.35 3.82 3.73
CA HIS A 66 3.38 2.78 4.12
C HIS A 66 3.93 1.77 5.14
N LEU A 67 5.25 1.70 5.34
CA LEU A 67 5.84 0.74 6.26
C LEU A 67 5.36 0.97 7.70
N GLY A 68 4.78 -0.08 8.30
CA GLY A 68 4.27 -0.03 9.67
C GLY A 68 2.99 0.79 9.86
N ARG A 69 2.36 1.27 8.78
CA ARG A 69 1.03 1.92 8.81
C ARG A 69 -0.06 0.92 8.42
N PRO A 70 -1.32 1.11 8.87
CA PRO A 70 -2.42 0.28 8.42
C PRO A 70 -2.51 0.20 6.89
N MET A 71 -2.79 -1.00 6.34
CA MET A 71 -2.94 -1.23 4.89
C MET A 71 -3.89 -0.22 4.24
N LEU A 72 -4.91 0.18 4.99
CA LEU A 72 -5.95 1.13 4.60
C LEU A 72 -5.37 2.46 4.13
N PHE A 73 -4.29 2.93 4.78
CA PHE A 73 -3.59 4.14 4.37
C PHE A 73 -2.98 3.98 2.99
N GLY A 74 -2.36 2.83 2.69
CA GLY A 74 -1.80 2.56 1.36
C GLY A 74 -2.85 2.41 0.27
N GLY A 75 -3.95 1.71 0.55
CA GLY A 75 -5.08 1.64 -0.37
C GLY A 75 -5.68 3.02 -0.64
N ASP A 76 -5.77 3.86 0.39
CA ASP A 76 -6.28 5.23 0.30
C ASP A 76 -5.39 6.15 -0.54
N SER A 77 -4.06 6.11 -0.33
CA SER A 77 -3.08 6.83 -1.15
C SER A 77 -3.20 6.45 -2.63
N ALA A 78 -3.42 5.17 -2.94
CA ALA A 78 -3.57 4.69 -4.32
C ALA A 78 -4.81 5.27 -5.02
N LEU A 79 -5.89 5.58 -4.28
CA LEU A 79 -7.08 6.26 -4.84
C LEU A 79 -6.74 7.67 -5.33
N LEU A 80 -5.82 8.35 -4.66
CA LEU A 80 -5.44 9.73 -4.96
C LEU A 80 -4.29 9.84 -5.96
N ILE A 81 -3.45 8.82 -6.07
CA ILE A 81 -2.25 8.83 -6.91
C ILE A 81 -2.43 8.00 -8.18
N GLU A 82 -2.87 6.75 -8.07
CA GLU A 82 -2.82 5.80 -9.18
C GLU A 82 -4.11 5.79 -10.01
N MET A 83 -5.28 5.89 -9.38
CA MET A 83 -6.56 5.95 -10.09
C MET A 83 -6.71 7.14 -11.05
N PRO A 84 -6.22 8.36 -10.74
CA PRO A 84 -6.28 9.49 -11.66
C PRO A 84 -5.48 9.29 -12.96
N TRP A 85 -4.57 8.32 -13.03
CA TRP A 85 -3.88 7.98 -14.28
C TRP A 85 -4.85 7.44 -15.32
N PHE A 86 -5.87 6.68 -14.90
CA PHE A 86 -6.92 6.20 -15.80
C PHE A 86 -7.76 7.36 -16.34
N ASP A 87 -8.10 8.32 -15.47
CA ASP A 87 -8.81 9.53 -15.88
C ASP A 87 -8.01 10.40 -16.86
N ALA A 88 -6.68 10.44 -16.70
CA ALA A 88 -5.78 11.13 -17.61
C ALA A 88 -5.65 10.41 -18.98
N LEU A 89 -5.80 9.08 -19.01
CA LEU A 89 -5.80 8.30 -20.23
C LEU A 89 -7.15 8.30 -20.96
N ALA A 90 -8.26 8.39 -20.23
CA ALA A 90 -9.60 8.20 -20.80
C ALA A 90 -9.90 9.10 -22.02
N PRO A 91 -9.47 10.38 -22.07
CA PRO A 91 -9.63 11.24 -23.25
C PRO A 91 -8.92 10.73 -24.51
N TYR A 92 -7.87 9.92 -24.37
CA TYR A 92 -7.07 9.36 -25.45
C TYR A 92 -7.47 7.93 -25.82
N HIS A 93 -8.58 7.42 -25.27
CA HIS A 93 -9.12 6.11 -25.59
C HIS A 93 -10.46 6.23 -26.34
N PRO A 94 -10.73 5.38 -27.34
CA PRO A 94 -11.96 5.48 -28.16
C PRO A 94 -13.26 5.42 -27.38
N THR A 95 -13.28 4.72 -26.23
CA THR A 95 -14.52 4.43 -25.48
C THR A 95 -14.43 4.64 -23.97
N ALA A 96 -13.23 4.90 -23.42
CA ALA A 96 -13.09 4.96 -21.97
C ALA A 96 -13.80 6.21 -21.41
N LYS A 97 -14.22 6.11 -20.16
CA LYS A 97 -14.82 7.19 -19.37
C LYS A 97 -14.08 7.24 -18.05
N GLY A 98 -13.67 8.43 -17.62
CA GLY A 98 -12.98 8.62 -16.34
C GLY A 98 -13.83 8.15 -15.15
N ILE A 99 -13.15 7.83 -14.06
CA ILE A 99 -13.71 7.39 -12.78
C ILE A 99 -14.19 8.60 -11.98
N PHE A 100 -13.37 9.65 -11.91
CA PHE A 100 -13.65 10.89 -11.18
C PHE A 100 -13.86 12.10 -12.11
N SER A 101 -13.51 11.95 -13.39
CA SER A 101 -13.43 13.04 -14.36
C SER A 101 -14.28 12.78 -15.60
N SER A 102 -14.85 13.85 -16.15
CA SER A 102 -15.54 13.85 -17.46
C SER A 102 -14.81 14.76 -18.45
N ILE A 103 -13.50 14.53 -18.64
CA ILE A 103 -12.68 15.28 -19.60
C ILE A 103 -13.06 14.86 -21.02
N GLY A 104 -13.25 15.83 -21.91
CA GLY A 104 -13.68 15.58 -23.30
C GLY A 104 -12.67 14.74 -24.09
N ARG A 105 -13.18 13.82 -24.90
CA ARG A 105 -12.35 12.94 -25.74
C ARG A 105 -11.53 13.77 -26.73
N ARG A 106 -10.25 13.44 -26.87
CA ARG A 106 -9.33 14.07 -27.83
C ARG A 106 -9.51 13.49 -29.23
N PRO A 107 -9.20 14.25 -30.30
CA PRO A 107 -9.16 13.73 -31.67
C PRO A 107 -8.28 12.49 -31.78
N ALA A 108 -8.62 11.56 -32.68
CA ALA A 108 -7.91 10.29 -32.84
C ALA A 108 -6.40 10.46 -33.15
N GLY A 109 -6.03 11.51 -33.88
CA GLY A 109 -4.62 11.84 -34.17
C GLY A 109 -3.80 12.21 -32.93
N GLU A 110 -4.46 12.56 -31.81
CA GLU A 110 -3.80 12.87 -30.55
C GLU A 110 -3.69 11.65 -29.62
N HIS A 111 -4.17 10.47 -30.00
CA HIS A 111 -4.13 9.25 -29.18
C HIS A 111 -2.73 8.60 -29.18
N THR A 112 -1.68 9.43 -29.14
CA THR A 112 -0.28 9.03 -29.20
C THR A 112 0.23 8.60 -27.83
N THR A 113 1.24 7.73 -27.81
CA THR A 113 1.97 7.35 -26.61
C THR A 113 2.56 8.56 -25.89
N ARG A 114 3.08 9.54 -26.65
CA ARG A 114 3.58 10.82 -26.13
C ARG A 114 2.56 11.54 -25.28
N ASN A 115 1.36 11.78 -25.80
CA ASN A 115 0.32 12.50 -25.08
C ASN A 115 -0.14 11.71 -23.84
N LYS A 116 -0.31 10.40 -23.96
CA LYS A 116 -0.66 9.51 -22.84
C LYS A 116 0.40 9.55 -21.72
N ASN A 117 1.67 9.46 -22.08
CA ASN A 117 2.79 9.52 -21.14
C ASN A 117 2.87 10.88 -20.44
N ILE A 118 2.77 11.99 -21.18
CA ILE A 118 2.76 13.34 -20.59
C ILE A 118 1.60 13.48 -19.61
N ALA A 119 0.38 13.10 -20.01
CA ALA A 119 -0.80 13.22 -19.15
C ALA A 119 -0.66 12.41 -17.85
N ILE A 120 -0.12 11.19 -17.91
CA ILE A 120 0.13 10.38 -16.70
C ILE A 120 1.19 11.01 -15.81
N ILE A 121 2.30 11.51 -16.37
CA ILE A 121 3.40 12.08 -15.56
C ILE A 121 2.92 13.35 -14.85
N TYR A 122 2.15 14.22 -15.53
CA TYR A 122 1.55 15.41 -14.89
C TYR A 122 0.47 15.05 -13.86
N SER A 123 -0.32 14.02 -14.11
CA SER A 123 -1.29 13.49 -13.14
C SER A 123 -0.58 12.98 -11.87
N ALA A 124 0.44 12.14 -12.04
CA ALA A 124 1.28 11.65 -10.94
C ALA A 124 1.95 12.81 -10.19
N PHE A 125 2.60 13.74 -10.89
CA PHE A 125 3.26 14.90 -10.28
C PHE A 125 2.28 15.73 -9.44
N THR A 126 1.09 16.00 -9.97
CA THR A 126 0.06 16.77 -9.29
C THR A 126 -0.41 16.07 -8.02
N SER A 127 -0.78 14.78 -8.12
CA SER A 127 -1.21 13.99 -6.97
C SER A 127 -0.12 13.83 -5.90
N LEU A 128 1.11 13.53 -6.32
CA LEU A 128 2.23 13.29 -5.41
C LEU A 128 2.65 14.55 -4.64
N ASN A 129 2.55 15.74 -5.25
CA ASN A 129 2.78 16.99 -4.54
C ASN A 129 1.70 17.28 -3.47
N VAL A 130 0.51 16.71 -3.59
CA VAL A 130 -0.56 16.87 -2.58
C VAL A 130 -0.47 15.79 -1.51
N VAL A 131 -0.26 14.53 -1.89
CA VAL A 131 -0.26 13.39 -0.94
C VAL A 131 1.06 13.29 -0.18
N PHE A 132 2.18 13.60 -0.82
CA PHE A 132 3.54 13.47 -0.29
C PHE A 132 4.38 14.74 -0.56
N PRO A 133 3.96 15.93 -0.08
CA PRO A 133 4.62 17.20 -0.37
C PRO A 133 6.07 17.26 0.14
N GLN A 134 6.38 16.52 1.20
CA GLN A 134 7.73 16.43 1.78
C GLN A 134 8.76 15.81 0.80
N HIS A 135 8.30 15.10 -0.22
CA HIS A 135 9.14 14.45 -1.24
C HIS A 135 9.22 15.27 -2.55
N LYS A 136 8.84 16.55 -2.53
CA LYS A 136 8.79 17.42 -3.73
C LYS A 136 10.06 17.41 -4.58
N ALA A 137 11.24 17.42 -3.96
CA ALA A 137 12.52 17.36 -4.70
C ALA A 137 12.58 16.14 -5.64
N ARG A 138 12.12 14.98 -5.17
CA ARG A 138 12.06 13.74 -5.94
C ARG A 138 11.02 13.77 -7.05
N TRP A 139 9.92 14.51 -6.86
CA TRP A 139 8.93 14.74 -7.90
C TRP A 139 9.44 15.70 -8.97
N LEU A 140 10.31 16.65 -8.64
CA LEU A 140 11.01 17.48 -9.62
C LEU A 140 12.00 16.66 -10.45
N GLU A 141 12.77 15.76 -9.82
CA GLU A 141 13.63 14.80 -10.54
C GLU A 141 12.84 13.87 -11.47
N MET A 142 11.59 13.55 -11.12
CA MET A 142 10.70 12.78 -11.97
C MET A 142 10.32 13.57 -13.24
N MET A 143 10.02 14.87 -13.12
CA MET A 143 9.71 15.74 -14.26
C MET A 143 10.95 15.96 -15.16
N ASP A 144 12.11 16.21 -14.54
CA ASP A 144 13.40 16.39 -15.23
C ASP A 144 13.79 15.16 -16.06
N ALA A 145 13.66 13.96 -15.48
CA ALA A 145 13.97 12.71 -16.19
C ALA A 145 13.14 12.48 -17.46
N ALA A 146 11.93 13.05 -17.51
CA ALA A 146 11.02 13.03 -18.64
C ALA A 146 11.16 14.24 -19.58
N GLY A 147 12.02 15.21 -19.25
CA GLY A 147 12.15 16.47 -20.00
C GLY A 147 10.90 17.34 -19.95
N LEU A 148 10.12 17.27 -18.86
CA LEU A 148 8.87 18.02 -18.69
C LEU A 148 9.05 19.18 -17.71
N ASP A 149 8.42 20.32 -18.00
CA ASP A 149 8.49 21.51 -17.15
C ASP A 149 7.56 21.38 -15.92
N PRO A 150 8.10 21.31 -14.69
CA PRO A 150 7.28 21.21 -13.47
C PRO A 150 6.46 22.47 -13.17
N ASN A 151 6.70 23.59 -13.86
CA ASN A 151 6.00 24.85 -13.64
C ASN A 151 4.75 25.01 -14.50
N VAL A 152 4.44 24.05 -15.38
CA VAL A 152 3.18 24.04 -16.12
C VAL A 152 2.02 23.76 -15.16
N THR A 153 1.18 24.77 -14.95
CA THR A 153 0.00 24.68 -14.05
C THR A 153 -1.34 24.87 -14.75
N ALA A 154 -1.33 25.12 -16.07
CA ALA A 154 -2.55 25.35 -16.84
C ALA A 154 -3.45 24.11 -16.84
N GLU A 155 -4.75 24.32 -16.58
CA GLU A 155 -5.78 23.28 -16.57
C GLU A 155 -6.50 23.20 -17.92
N ASP A 156 -5.74 23.23 -19.03
CA ASP A 156 -6.30 23.20 -20.38
C ASP A 156 -6.66 21.75 -20.78
N PRO A 157 -7.96 21.41 -20.95
CA PRO A 157 -8.40 20.06 -21.28
C PRO A 157 -8.03 19.63 -22.72
N THR A 158 -7.37 20.50 -23.48
CA THR A 158 -6.89 20.22 -24.84
C THR A 158 -5.40 19.89 -24.91
N THR A 159 -4.67 20.04 -23.80
CA THR A 159 -3.24 19.70 -23.70
C THR A 159 -3.03 18.46 -22.85
N ALA A 160 -2.02 17.65 -23.15
CA ALA A 160 -1.73 16.46 -22.35
C ALA A 160 -1.41 16.78 -20.88
N SER A 161 -0.64 17.84 -20.62
CA SER A 161 -0.33 18.31 -19.27
C SER A 161 -1.59 18.75 -18.52
N GLY A 162 -2.44 19.58 -19.14
CA GLY A 162 -3.67 20.06 -18.53
C GLY A 162 -4.66 18.95 -18.25
N ILE A 163 -4.78 17.95 -19.13
CA ILE A 163 -5.58 16.73 -18.88
C ILE A 163 -5.06 15.97 -17.66
N GLY A 164 -3.74 15.80 -17.54
CA GLY A 164 -3.11 15.15 -16.39
C GLY A 164 -3.40 15.88 -15.07
N ILE A 165 -3.22 17.21 -15.06
CA ILE A 165 -3.49 18.06 -13.90
C ILE A 165 -4.96 18.01 -13.50
N LEU A 166 -5.88 18.14 -14.48
CA LEU A 166 -7.32 18.06 -14.26
C LEU A 166 -7.73 16.70 -13.67
N ALA A 167 -7.20 15.60 -14.21
CA ALA A 167 -7.51 14.26 -13.71
C ALA A 167 -7.14 14.10 -12.23
N ALA A 168 -5.93 14.53 -11.84
CA ALA A 168 -5.47 14.50 -10.46
C ALA A 168 -6.31 15.40 -9.54
N LYS A 169 -6.57 16.65 -9.94
CA LYS A 169 -7.36 17.60 -9.15
C LYS A 169 -8.81 17.14 -8.98
N ASN A 170 -9.43 16.60 -10.03
CA ASN A 170 -10.79 16.08 -9.97
C ASN A 170 -10.89 14.88 -9.02
N ALA A 171 -9.92 13.97 -9.05
CA ALA A 171 -9.89 12.85 -8.11
C ALA A 171 -9.71 13.32 -6.66
N LEU A 172 -8.78 14.25 -6.40
CA LEU A 172 -8.59 14.86 -5.08
C LEU A 172 -9.87 15.54 -4.58
N ALA A 173 -10.56 16.29 -5.45
CA ALA A 173 -11.82 16.94 -5.14
C ALA A 173 -12.94 15.93 -4.85
N ALA A 174 -13.13 14.94 -5.71
CA ALA A 174 -14.11 13.87 -5.56
C ALA A 174 -13.89 13.06 -4.27
N ARG A 175 -12.64 12.96 -3.82
CA ARG A 175 -12.25 12.21 -2.62
C ARG A 175 -12.07 13.05 -1.35
N LYS A 176 -12.30 14.37 -1.41
CA LYS A 176 -12.15 15.28 -0.25
C LYS A 176 -13.11 14.95 0.89
N ARG A 177 -14.33 14.51 0.56
CA ARG A 177 -15.44 14.18 1.49
C ARG A 177 -16.00 12.79 1.20
N ASP A 178 -15.10 11.84 0.96
CA ASP A 178 -15.46 10.47 0.59
C ASP A 178 -15.86 9.56 1.76
N GLY A 179 -15.85 10.09 2.99
CA GLY A 179 -16.11 9.37 4.23
C GLY A 179 -14.86 8.71 4.84
N THR A 180 -13.67 8.89 4.28
CA THR A 180 -12.42 8.35 4.89
C THR A 180 -11.99 9.13 6.13
N ASN A 181 -12.50 10.36 6.30
CA ASN A 181 -12.04 11.36 7.25
C ASN A 181 -10.57 11.75 7.08
N ARG A 182 -10.05 11.77 5.84
CA ARG A 182 -8.63 12.07 5.58
C ARG A 182 -8.17 13.43 6.12
N ALA A 183 -9.03 14.44 6.09
CA ALA A 183 -8.75 15.76 6.64
C ALA A 183 -8.93 15.84 8.17
N GLY A 184 -9.60 14.87 8.78
CA GLY A 184 -9.77 14.81 10.23
C GLY A 184 -10.82 15.75 10.81
N ASP A 185 -11.70 16.28 9.96
CA ASP A 185 -12.70 17.29 10.30
C ASP A 185 -14.14 16.78 10.27
N GLU A 186 -14.33 15.46 10.10
CA GLU A 186 -15.64 14.83 10.27
C GLU A 186 -16.21 15.05 11.68
N GLY A 187 -17.54 15.04 11.79
CA GLY A 187 -18.23 15.35 13.05
C GLY A 187 -18.22 16.84 13.42
N GLY A 188 -17.97 17.74 12.45
CA GLY A 188 -17.98 19.20 12.68
C GLY A 188 -16.74 19.74 13.37
N ARG A 189 -15.64 18.97 13.39
CA ARG A 189 -14.42 19.33 14.10
C ARG A 189 -13.65 20.43 13.37
N ARG A 190 -13.64 21.64 13.95
CA ARG A 190 -12.95 22.83 13.39
C ARG A 190 -11.47 22.95 13.77
N TYR A 191 -11.11 22.54 14.99
CA TYR A 191 -9.75 22.65 15.54
C TYR A 191 -9.24 21.27 15.95
N ASN A 192 -7.91 21.11 16.00
CA ASN A 192 -7.25 19.83 16.34
C ASN A 192 -7.83 18.66 15.54
N GLN A 193 -7.92 18.84 14.22
CA GLN A 193 -8.38 17.83 13.28
C GLN A 193 -7.59 16.53 13.48
N GLN A 194 -8.29 15.40 13.35
CA GLN A 194 -7.71 14.07 13.58
C GLN A 194 -7.88 13.22 12.32
N PRO A 195 -6.92 13.28 11.38
CA PRO A 195 -6.94 12.50 10.15
C PRO A 195 -7.25 11.03 10.42
N TYR A 196 -8.22 10.49 9.67
CA TYR A 196 -8.69 9.11 9.73
C TYR A 196 -9.36 8.67 11.03
N ALA A 197 -9.60 9.58 11.99
CA ALA A 197 -10.32 9.24 13.22
C ALA A 197 -11.72 8.70 12.91
N ASP A 198 -12.21 7.80 13.76
CA ASP A 198 -13.59 7.36 13.67
C ASP A 198 -14.54 8.52 13.97
N TYR A 199 -15.59 8.63 13.17
CA TYR A 199 -16.71 9.55 13.38
C TYR A 199 -18.05 8.81 13.43
N THR A 200 -18.02 7.47 13.45
CA THR A 200 -19.21 6.61 13.35
C THR A 200 -19.68 6.05 14.68
N GLY A 201 -19.01 6.42 15.78
CA GLY A 201 -19.38 6.04 17.14
C GLY A 201 -19.13 4.56 17.44
N TYR A 202 -18.15 3.91 16.82
CA TYR A 202 -17.83 2.53 17.16
C TYR A 202 -17.23 2.46 18.57
N GLU A 203 -17.82 1.62 19.42
CA GLU A 203 -17.32 1.33 20.75
C GLU A 203 -17.28 -0.20 20.99
N PRO A 204 -16.15 -0.77 21.41
CA PRO A 204 -16.07 -2.19 21.71
C PRO A 204 -16.80 -2.52 23.02
N VAL A 205 -17.54 -3.64 23.04
CA VAL A 205 -18.22 -4.13 24.25
C VAL A 205 -17.21 -4.57 25.32
N ASN A 206 -16.04 -5.04 24.88
CA ASN A 206 -14.95 -5.44 25.75
C ASN A 206 -13.92 -4.33 25.89
N THR A 207 -13.23 -4.31 27.04
CA THR A 207 -12.04 -3.47 27.23
C THR A 207 -10.79 -4.34 27.15
N ALA A 208 -9.61 -3.71 27.07
CA ALA A 208 -8.35 -4.45 27.11
C ALA A 208 -8.17 -5.29 28.38
N TYR A 209 -8.80 -4.88 29.48
CA TYR A 209 -8.63 -5.48 30.79
C TYR A 209 -9.80 -6.36 31.24
N LYS A 210 -10.96 -6.24 30.58
CA LYS A 210 -12.18 -6.99 30.94
C LYS A 210 -12.90 -7.50 29.70
N LEU A 211 -12.98 -8.83 29.59
CA LEU A 211 -13.79 -9.55 28.61
C LEU A 211 -15.23 -9.69 29.15
N ARG A 212 -16.14 -8.83 28.69
CA ARG A 212 -17.57 -8.83 29.05
C ARG A 212 -18.38 -9.78 28.19
N ASP A 213 -18.06 -9.89 26.90
CA ASP A 213 -18.69 -10.82 25.96
C ASP A 213 -17.62 -11.60 25.17
N PRO A 214 -17.46 -12.92 25.40
CA PRO A 214 -16.46 -13.75 24.73
C PRO A 214 -16.76 -14.00 23.24
N ASN A 215 -17.91 -13.54 22.72
CA ASN A 215 -18.19 -13.56 21.29
C ASN A 215 -17.66 -12.33 20.56
N ARG A 216 -17.38 -11.24 21.28
CA ARG A 216 -17.12 -9.92 20.72
C ARG A 216 -15.64 -9.58 20.70
N TRP A 217 -15.25 -8.67 19.81
CA TRP A 217 -13.86 -8.21 19.72
C TRP A 217 -13.42 -7.63 21.07
N GLN A 218 -12.16 -7.89 21.41
CA GLN A 218 -11.50 -7.30 22.56
C GLN A 218 -10.27 -6.55 22.06
N PRO A 219 -10.14 -5.26 22.39
CA PRO A 219 -8.88 -4.54 22.23
C PRO A 219 -7.73 -5.27 22.94
N ASP A 220 -6.60 -5.47 22.28
CA ASP A 220 -5.40 -6.00 22.93
C ASP A 220 -4.50 -4.86 23.43
N THR A 221 -3.60 -5.17 24.37
CA THR A 221 -2.50 -4.27 24.75
C THR A 221 -1.26 -4.59 23.94
N VAL A 222 -0.70 -3.60 23.24
CA VAL A 222 0.45 -3.78 22.37
C VAL A 222 1.63 -2.95 22.89
N LEU A 223 2.82 -3.56 22.92
CA LEU A 223 4.05 -2.88 23.27
C LEU A 223 4.68 -2.27 22.01
N LYS A 224 4.86 -0.95 22.01
CA LYS A 224 5.57 -0.23 20.93
C LYS A 224 6.53 0.77 21.56
N ARG A 225 7.83 0.62 21.29
CA ARG A 225 8.90 1.48 21.84
C ARG A 225 8.74 1.63 23.36
N GLU A 226 8.76 0.49 24.06
CA GLU A 226 8.70 0.43 25.53
C GLU A 226 7.39 0.97 26.16
N VAL A 227 6.40 1.37 25.35
CA VAL A 227 5.10 1.87 25.81
C VAL A 227 3.99 0.90 25.44
N TYR A 228 3.17 0.53 26.43
CA TYR A 228 1.96 -0.26 26.21
C TYR A 228 0.81 0.66 25.79
N THR A 229 0.16 0.32 24.68
CA THR A 229 -1.02 1.03 24.16
C THR A 229 -2.18 0.06 23.95
N VAL A 230 -3.41 0.51 24.17
CA VAL A 230 -4.62 -0.26 23.86
C VAL A 230 -4.96 -0.08 22.39
N GLN A 231 -5.34 -1.17 21.72
CA GLN A 231 -5.82 -1.10 20.34
C GLN A 231 -7.15 -0.36 20.22
N GLU A 232 -7.32 0.31 19.08
CA GLU A 232 -8.63 0.75 18.60
C GLU A 232 -8.97 0.05 17.29
N PHE A 233 -10.25 0.02 16.91
CA PHE A 233 -10.63 -0.46 15.59
C PHE A 233 -10.19 0.56 14.56
N ALA A 234 -9.18 0.21 13.74
CA ALA A 234 -8.67 1.12 12.72
C ALA A 234 -9.75 1.45 11.68
N THR A 235 -10.01 2.75 11.52
CA THR A 235 -10.93 3.36 10.55
C THR A 235 -12.29 2.64 10.41
N PRO A 236 -13.13 2.55 11.45
CA PRO A 236 -14.44 1.90 11.39
C PRO A 236 -15.35 2.49 10.31
N GLN A 237 -15.14 3.77 9.96
CA GLN A 237 -15.82 4.48 8.87
C GLN A 237 -15.62 3.84 7.49
N PHE A 238 -14.56 3.04 7.28
CA PHE A 238 -14.31 2.36 6.00
C PHE A 238 -15.43 1.36 5.65
N ALA A 239 -16.19 0.90 6.64
CA ALA A 239 -17.38 0.06 6.46
C ALA A 239 -18.52 0.76 5.69
N GLY A 240 -18.53 2.09 5.65
CA GLY A 240 -19.59 2.92 5.07
C GLY A 240 -19.20 3.68 3.81
N LEU A 241 -17.98 3.49 3.28
CA LEU A 241 -17.56 4.18 2.06
C LEU A 241 -18.35 3.69 0.85
N LYS A 242 -18.51 4.58 -0.14
CA LYS A 242 -19.07 4.22 -1.44
C LYS A 242 -18.10 3.29 -2.21
N PRO A 243 -18.51 2.07 -2.56
CA PRO A 243 -17.70 1.18 -3.40
C PRO A 243 -17.70 1.60 -4.87
N PHE A 244 -16.73 1.12 -5.63
CA PHE A 244 -16.58 1.41 -7.06
C PHE A 244 -17.28 0.37 -7.95
N SER A 245 -17.13 -0.92 -7.65
CA SER A 245 -17.59 -2.03 -8.50
C SER A 245 -18.92 -2.66 -8.07
N TYR A 246 -19.50 -2.23 -6.95
CA TYR A 246 -20.70 -2.87 -6.40
C TYR A 246 -21.58 -1.89 -5.60
N LYS A 247 -22.89 -2.18 -5.51
CA LYS A 247 -23.87 -1.27 -4.88
C LYS A 247 -23.81 -1.21 -3.35
N SER A 248 -23.67 -2.36 -2.69
CA SER A 248 -23.61 -2.45 -1.22
C SER A 248 -22.85 -3.69 -0.75
N PRO A 249 -22.05 -3.64 0.33
CA PRO A 249 -21.42 -4.82 0.91
C PRO A 249 -22.42 -5.93 1.29
N ALA A 250 -23.66 -5.56 1.61
CA ALA A 250 -24.70 -6.49 2.00
C ALA A 250 -25.11 -7.50 0.91
N GLN A 251 -24.78 -7.22 -0.37
CA GLN A 251 -25.06 -8.16 -1.46
C GLN A 251 -24.19 -9.42 -1.39
N PHE A 252 -23.05 -9.36 -0.69
CA PHE A 252 -22.20 -10.52 -0.46
C PHE A 252 -22.72 -11.28 0.74
N GLN A 253 -23.35 -12.43 0.54
CA GLN A 253 -23.90 -13.23 1.65
C GLN A 253 -22.79 -13.92 2.46
N VAL A 254 -22.20 -13.19 3.41
CA VAL A 254 -21.26 -13.74 4.39
C VAL A 254 -22.05 -14.09 5.66
N GLY A 255 -21.96 -15.33 6.12
CA GLY A 255 -22.64 -15.78 7.34
C GLY A 255 -21.98 -15.27 8.62
N LYS A 256 -22.75 -15.17 9.71
CA LYS A 256 -22.17 -14.93 11.05
C LYS A 256 -21.18 -16.07 11.38
N PRO A 257 -20.00 -15.79 11.93
CA PRO A 257 -19.04 -16.83 12.31
C PRO A 257 -19.59 -17.64 13.49
N SER A 258 -20.32 -18.72 13.20
CA SER A 258 -21.02 -19.55 14.20
C SER A 258 -20.06 -20.28 15.15
N ASN A 259 -18.82 -20.50 14.72
CA ASN A 259 -17.73 -21.02 15.54
C ASN A 259 -17.26 -20.01 16.61
N ASN A 260 -17.48 -18.70 16.42
CA ASN A 260 -17.18 -17.67 17.42
C ASN A 260 -18.28 -17.52 18.48
N TYR A 261 -19.33 -18.35 18.44
CA TYR A 261 -20.40 -18.31 19.42
C TYR A 261 -20.12 -19.24 20.60
N HIS A 262 -19.81 -18.68 21.77
CA HIS A 262 -19.35 -19.43 22.95
C HIS A 262 -20.41 -20.41 23.50
N LEU A 263 -21.70 -20.17 23.28
CA LEU A 263 -22.75 -21.12 23.66
C LEU A 263 -22.74 -22.38 22.79
N ASN A 264 -22.18 -22.31 21.58
CA ASN A 264 -21.73 -23.50 20.84
C ASN A 264 -20.35 -23.92 21.35
N ARG A 265 -20.30 -24.40 22.60
CA ARG A 265 -19.05 -24.72 23.33
C ARG A 265 -18.10 -25.61 22.54
N LYS A 266 -18.63 -26.62 21.84
CA LYS A 266 -17.83 -27.53 21.03
C LYS A 266 -17.13 -26.79 19.89
N ALA A 267 -17.88 -26.04 19.06
CA ALA A 267 -17.30 -25.31 17.94
C ALA A 267 -16.32 -24.21 18.39
N TYR A 268 -16.67 -23.49 19.47
CA TYR A 268 -15.84 -22.44 20.04
C TYR A 268 -14.50 -22.98 20.55
N ARG A 269 -14.52 -24.14 21.22
CA ARG A 269 -13.29 -24.81 21.67
C ARG A 269 -12.48 -25.35 20.49
N THR A 270 -13.13 -26.06 19.55
CA THR A 270 -12.45 -26.64 18.38
C THR A 270 -11.66 -25.58 17.61
N GLN A 271 -12.22 -24.39 17.40
CA GLN A 271 -11.50 -23.36 16.66
C GLN A 271 -10.27 -22.79 17.41
N ALA A 272 -10.32 -22.73 18.75
CA ALA A 272 -9.21 -22.29 19.57
C ALA A 272 -8.10 -23.35 19.58
N ASP A 273 -8.48 -24.63 19.66
CA ASP A 273 -7.56 -25.77 19.59
C ASP A 273 -6.85 -25.85 18.24
N GLU A 274 -7.54 -25.53 17.14
CA GLU A 274 -6.90 -25.44 15.82
C GLU A 274 -5.84 -24.33 15.76
N VAL A 275 -6.04 -23.21 16.45
CA VAL A 275 -5.04 -22.13 16.55
C VAL A 275 -3.85 -22.57 17.41
N LEU A 276 -4.08 -23.19 18.57
CA LEU A 276 -3.03 -23.72 19.43
C LEU A 276 -2.21 -24.81 18.70
N LYS A 277 -2.87 -25.70 17.96
CA LYS A 277 -2.22 -26.70 17.11
C LYS A 277 -1.37 -26.07 16.01
N ALA A 278 -1.87 -25.02 15.35
CA ALA A 278 -1.10 -24.30 14.34
C ALA A 278 0.13 -23.60 14.95
N SER A 279 -0.04 -23.02 16.15
CA SER A 279 1.01 -22.40 16.95
C SER A 279 2.11 -23.40 17.36
N ALA A 280 1.73 -24.57 17.90
CA ALA A 280 2.66 -25.64 18.26
C ALA A 280 3.41 -26.25 17.06
N GLY A 281 2.80 -26.18 15.87
CA GLY A 281 3.37 -26.68 14.63
C GLY A 281 4.16 -25.64 13.82
N LEU A 282 4.54 -24.50 14.41
CA LEU A 282 5.33 -23.48 13.73
C LEU A 282 6.77 -23.97 13.45
N ASP A 283 7.14 -23.96 12.17
CA ASP A 283 8.52 -24.14 11.69
C ASP A 283 8.99 -22.84 11.02
N ASP A 284 10.27 -22.77 10.66
CA ASP A 284 10.87 -21.57 10.07
C ASP A 284 10.19 -21.16 8.77
N ARG A 285 9.77 -22.12 7.94
CA ARG A 285 9.04 -21.83 6.70
C ARG A 285 7.70 -21.18 6.99
N LYS A 286 6.94 -21.67 7.98
CA LYS A 286 5.64 -21.10 8.38
C LYS A 286 5.80 -19.72 9.00
N LYS A 287 6.83 -19.50 9.83
CA LYS A 287 7.17 -18.20 10.42
C LYS A 287 7.53 -17.18 9.33
N MET A 288 8.44 -17.53 8.43
CA MET A 288 8.82 -16.68 7.30
C MET A 288 7.63 -16.40 6.37
N SER A 289 6.76 -17.38 6.14
CA SER A 289 5.53 -17.17 5.36
C SER A 289 4.58 -16.21 6.08
N ALA A 290 4.40 -16.37 7.39
CA ALA A 290 3.57 -15.47 8.19
C ALA A 290 4.08 -14.03 8.12
N GLU A 291 5.39 -13.81 8.26
CA GLU A 291 6.00 -12.48 8.15
C GLU A 291 5.86 -11.91 6.74
N LEU A 292 6.14 -12.72 5.71
CA LEU A 292 6.03 -12.32 4.31
C LEU A 292 4.63 -11.81 3.98
N PHE A 293 3.58 -12.53 4.38
CA PHE A 293 2.18 -12.16 4.08
C PHE A 293 1.57 -11.18 5.09
N ASN A 294 2.31 -10.81 6.14
CA ASN A 294 1.95 -9.72 7.06
C ASN A 294 2.42 -8.36 6.53
N ASP A 295 3.54 -8.35 5.83
CA ASP A 295 3.92 -7.21 5.00
C ASP A 295 3.06 -7.24 3.73
N LEU A 296 2.19 -6.24 3.56
CA LEU A 296 1.27 -6.18 2.43
C LEU A 296 1.84 -5.35 1.28
N VAL A 297 2.98 -4.67 1.49
CA VAL A 297 3.63 -3.83 0.49
C VAL A 297 4.68 -4.63 -0.27
N ARG A 298 5.57 -5.33 0.44
CA ARG A 298 6.71 -6.03 -0.17
C ARG A 298 6.30 -7.16 -1.12
N PRO A 299 5.51 -8.18 -0.72
CA PRO A 299 5.19 -9.31 -1.60
C PRO A 299 4.27 -8.90 -2.76
N TYR A 300 3.23 -8.12 -2.50
CA TYR A 300 2.27 -7.72 -3.53
C TYR A 300 2.88 -6.69 -4.49
N GLY A 301 3.61 -5.70 -3.98
CA GLY A 301 4.35 -4.75 -4.80
C GLY A 301 5.43 -5.41 -5.65
N ALA A 302 6.13 -6.42 -5.14
CA ALA A 302 7.11 -7.17 -5.93
C ALA A 302 6.47 -7.97 -7.08
N VAL A 303 5.29 -8.58 -6.85
CA VAL A 303 4.56 -9.30 -7.91
C VAL A 303 3.99 -8.33 -8.94
N ALA A 304 3.35 -7.25 -8.49
CA ALA A 304 2.82 -6.21 -9.36
C ALA A 304 3.94 -5.57 -10.20
N GLY A 305 5.04 -5.21 -9.56
CA GLY A 305 6.23 -4.68 -10.23
C GLY A 305 6.81 -5.66 -11.25
N ARG A 306 6.87 -6.96 -10.97
CA ARG A 306 7.31 -7.96 -11.96
C ARG A 306 6.36 -8.10 -13.14
N ILE A 307 5.06 -7.96 -12.94
CA ILE A 307 4.06 -8.02 -14.03
C ILE A 307 4.19 -6.78 -14.91
N VAL A 308 4.29 -5.59 -14.30
CA VAL A 308 4.39 -4.33 -15.04
C VAL A 308 5.75 -4.22 -15.74
N VAL A 309 6.86 -4.43 -15.03
CA VAL A 309 8.23 -4.32 -15.57
C VAL A 309 8.60 -5.51 -16.48
N GLY A 310 8.18 -6.73 -16.13
CA GLY A 310 8.54 -7.94 -16.87
C GLY A 310 7.54 -8.37 -17.94
N GLY A 311 6.36 -7.76 -18.01
CA GLY A 311 5.29 -8.14 -18.93
C GLY A 311 5.31 -7.43 -20.29
N ASN A 312 6.28 -6.52 -20.53
CA ASN A 312 6.34 -5.68 -21.73
C ASN A 312 5.02 -4.96 -22.03
N LEU A 313 4.35 -4.48 -20.97
CA LEU A 313 3.06 -3.80 -21.08
C LEU A 313 3.21 -2.40 -21.66
N SER A 314 2.25 -1.99 -22.48
CA SER A 314 2.10 -0.57 -22.84
C SER A 314 1.81 0.27 -21.58
N THR A 315 1.99 1.59 -21.68
CA THR A 315 1.60 2.51 -20.59
C THR A 315 0.13 2.31 -20.22
N GLU A 316 -0.73 2.16 -21.22
CA GLU A 316 -2.17 1.99 -21.03
C GLU A 316 -2.52 0.68 -20.31
N ASP A 317 -1.95 -0.45 -20.77
CA ASP A 317 -2.16 -1.74 -20.11
C ASP A 317 -1.62 -1.75 -18.68
N SER A 318 -0.53 -1.03 -18.43
CA SER A 318 0.05 -0.88 -17.10
C SER A 318 -0.90 -0.10 -16.18
N VAL A 319 -1.48 1.01 -16.66
CA VAL A 319 -2.48 1.77 -15.91
C VAL A 319 -3.73 0.92 -15.65
N HIS A 320 -4.24 0.20 -16.65
CA HIS A 320 -5.38 -0.71 -16.47
C HIS A 320 -5.12 -1.74 -15.38
N TYR A 321 -3.93 -2.36 -15.39
CA TYR A 321 -3.55 -3.33 -14.37
C TYR A 321 -3.51 -2.73 -12.96
N VAL A 322 -2.82 -1.59 -12.81
CA VAL A 322 -2.65 -0.92 -11.51
C VAL A 322 -3.98 -0.44 -10.96
N VAL A 323 -4.79 0.24 -11.77
CA VAL A 323 -6.09 0.78 -11.34
C VAL A 323 -7.08 -0.33 -11.01
N THR A 324 -7.06 -1.44 -11.75
CA THR A 324 -7.83 -2.65 -11.37
C THR A 324 -7.42 -3.17 -10.00
N GLY A 325 -6.11 -3.17 -9.70
CA GLY A 325 -5.57 -3.53 -8.39
C GLY A 325 -6.07 -2.59 -7.28
N ALA A 326 -5.97 -1.28 -7.50
CA ALA A 326 -6.41 -0.26 -6.54
C ALA A 326 -7.91 -0.36 -6.25
N VAL A 327 -8.75 -0.42 -7.29
CA VAL A 327 -10.21 -0.61 -7.17
C VAL A 327 -10.54 -1.89 -6.41
N THR A 328 -9.90 -3.00 -6.78
CA THR A 328 -10.12 -4.28 -6.09
C THR A 328 -9.73 -4.19 -4.61
N GLY A 329 -8.60 -3.56 -4.30
CA GLY A 329 -8.09 -3.41 -2.93
C GLY A 329 -9.05 -2.62 -2.04
N ILE A 330 -9.55 -1.47 -2.51
CA ILE A 330 -10.47 -0.65 -1.73
C ILE A 330 -11.86 -1.31 -1.60
N ASP A 331 -12.38 -1.91 -2.67
CA ASP A 331 -13.71 -2.52 -2.67
C ASP A 331 -13.77 -3.75 -1.76
N VAL A 332 -12.72 -4.59 -1.77
CA VAL A 332 -12.58 -5.70 -0.82
C VAL A 332 -12.46 -5.18 0.60
N THR A 333 -11.75 -4.07 0.81
CA THR A 333 -11.60 -3.43 2.11
C THR A 333 -12.95 -2.96 2.64
N ILE A 334 -13.74 -2.24 1.85
CA ILE A 334 -15.06 -1.75 2.25
C ILE A 334 -15.96 -2.91 2.68
N ALA A 335 -16.02 -3.98 1.88
CA ALA A 335 -16.81 -5.17 2.20
C ALA A 335 -16.30 -5.87 3.47
N SER A 336 -14.99 -5.96 3.63
CA SER A 336 -14.35 -6.58 4.79
C SER A 336 -14.62 -5.79 6.07
N TRP A 337 -14.50 -4.46 6.04
CA TRP A 337 -14.77 -3.58 7.18
C TRP A 337 -16.24 -3.57 7.57
N TYR A 338 -17.14 -3.61 6.58
CA TYR A 338 -18.56 -3.80 6.82
C TYR A 338 -18.83 -5.06 7.66
N TYR A 339 -18.29 -6.21 7.26
CA TYR A 339 -18.52 -7.46 8.00
C TYR A 339 -17.77 -7.57 9.33
N LYS A 340 -16.57 -6.97 9.42
CA LYS A 340 -15.86 -6.83 10.70
C LYS A 340 -16.68 -6.04 11.71
N ARG A 341 -17.25 -4.90 11.29
CA ARG A 341 -18.11 -4.08 12.15
C ARG A 341 -19.43 -4.78 12.47
N LYS A 342 -20.06 -5.40 11.47
CA LYS A 342 -21.36 -6.08 11.62
C LYS A 342 -21.30 -7.23 12.63
N TYR A 343 -20.25 -8.04 12.60
CA TYR A 343 -20.12 -9.20 13.48
C TYR A 343 -19.29 -8.94 14.73
N ASP A 344 -18.39 -7.96 14.67
CA ASP A 344 -17.54 -7.52 15.77
C ASP A 344 -16.94 -8.71 16.52
N ALA A 345 -16.36 -9.65 15.77
CA ALA A 345 -16.11 -11.00 16.26
C ALA A 345 -14.84 -11.09 17.11
N VAL A 346 -14.87 -11.97 18.11
CA VAL A 346 -13.73 -12.27 19.00
C VAL A 346 -12.46 -12.71 18.26
N ARG A 347 -11.29 -12.40 18.83
CA ARG A 347 -9.97 -12.81 18.32
C ARG A 347 -9.47 -14.09 19.02
N PRO A 348 -8.55 -14.84 18.40
CA PRO A 348 -8.03 -16.09 18.98
C PRO A 348 -7.45 -15.92 20.39
N PHE A 349 -6.73 -14.83 20.67
CA PHE A 349 -6.14 -14.61 21.99
C PHE A 349 -7.22 -14.51 23.08
N SER A 350 -8.28 -13.73 22.87
CA SER A 350 -9.40 -13.63 23.83
C SER A 350 -10.12 -14.96 24.02
N ALA A 351 -10.35 -15.70 22.94
CA ALA A 351 -11.02 -17.01 23.01
C ALA A 351 -10.17 -18.05 23.76
N ILE A 352 -8.86 -18.09 23.51
CA ILE A 352 -7.92 -18.98 24.20
C ILE A 352 -7.81 -18.61 25.67
N ARG A 353 -7.69 -17.31 26.00
CA ARG A 353 -7.67 -16.82 27.38
C ARG A 353 -8.96 -17.20 28.12
N TYR A 354 -10.12 -17.03 27.48
CA TYR A 354 -11.42 -17.39 28.04
C TYR A 354 -11.58 -18.89 28.31
N LEU A 355 -11.08 -19.76 27.42
CA LEU A 355 -11.22 -21.21 27.55
C LEU A 355 -10.20 -21.84 28.51
N TYR A 356 -8.97 -21.31 28.50
CA TYR A 356 -7.82 -21.97 29.09
C TYR A 356 -7.26 -21.22 30.29
N GLU A 357 -7.23 -19.89 30.30
CA GLU A 357 -6.73 -19.06 31.41
C GLU A 357 -5.46 -19.63 32.09
N ASP A 358 -5.59 -20.30 33.24
CA ASP A 358 -4.47 -20.90 33.99
C ASP A 358 -4.08 -22.33 33.56
N LYS A 359 -4.85 -22.96 32.69
CA LYS A 359 -4.55 -24.27 32.12
C LYS A 359 -3.36 -24.17 31.19
N LYS A 360 -2.47 -25.16 31.34
CA LYS A 360 -1.34 -25.41 30.45
C LYS A 360 -1.83 -25.85 29.07
N VAL A 361 -1.25 -25.29 28.02
CA VAL A 361 -1.53 -25.65 26.62
C VAL A 361 -0.21 -25.85 25.86
N THR A 362 -0.27 -26.61 24.76
CA THR A 362 0.89 -26.77 23.87
C THR A 362 0.84 -25.74 22.75
N ALA A 363 1.88 -24.91 22.62
CA ALA A 363 1.96 -23.81 21.66
C ALA A 363 3.40 -23.30 21.49
N TRP A 364 3.62 -22.39 20.55
CA TRP A 364 4.84 -21.59 20.49
C TRP A 364 5.00 -20.75 21.78
N GLY A 365 6.13 -20.92 22.47
CA GLY A 365 6.42 -20.29 23.76
C GLY A 365 7.00 -18.88 23.68
N GLY A 366 7.04 -18.28 22.49
CA GLY A 366 7.64 -16.96 22.26
C GLY A 366 9.04 -17.02 21.62
N PRO A 367 9.67 -15.84 21.42
CA PRO A 367 10.98 -15.74 20.78
C PRO A 367 12.03 -16.63 21.45
N GLY A 368 12.70 -17.48 20.67
CA GLY A 368 13.74 -18.39 21.16
C GLY A 368 13.25 -19.65 21.89
N ALA A 369 11.98 -19.72 22.31
CA ALA A 369 11.48 -20.82 23.13
C ALA A 369 11.01 -22.06 22.33
N GLY A 370 10.74 -21.91 21.03
CA GLY A 370 10.19 -23.01 20.22
C GLY A 370 8.78 -23.40 20.67
N THR A 371 8.45 -24.69 20.58
CA THR A 371 7.17 -25.23 21.07
C THR A 371 7.33 -25.70 22.50
N VAL A 372 6.44 -25.25 23.39
CA VAL A 372 6.36 -25.65 24.80
C VAL A 372 5.02 -26.32 25.07
N ASN A 373 4.92 -27.12 26.12
CA ASN A 373 3.72 -27.88 26.51
C ASN A 373 3.07 -27.37 27.81
N ASP A 374 3.58 -26.28 28.38
CA ASP A 374 3.21 -25.79 29.69
C ASP A 374 2.94 -24.28 29.79
N ILE A 375 2.90 -23.57 28.66
CA ILE A 375 2.47 -22.16 28.63
C ILE A 375 1.00 -22.07 29.07
N ARG A 376 0.68 -21.12 29.95
CA ARG A 376 -0.71 -20.92 30.37
C ARG A 376 -1.51 -20.21 29.28
N GLY A 377 -2.80 -20.53 29.15
CA GLY A 377 -3.70 -19.87 28.19
C GLY A 377 -3.68 -18.34 28.27
N LYS A 378 -3.50 -17.78 29.48
CA LYS A 378 -3.38 -16.33 29.73
C LYS A 378 -2.08 -15.70 29.20
N GLU A 379 -1.01 -16.48 29.15
CA GLU A 379 0.32 -16.07 28.66
C GLU A 379 0.45 -16.22 27.14
N TRP A 380 -0.41 -17.04 26.52
CA TRP A 380 -0.34 -17.29 25.09
C TRP A 380 -0.58 -16.01 24.25
N GLN A 381 0.23 -15.87 23.21
CA GLN A 381 0.09 -14.85 22.17
C GLN A 381 0.33 -15.45 20.79
N GLY A 382 -0.24 -14.83 19.75
CA GLY A 382 0.03 -15.21 18.36
C GLY A 382 1.48 -14.90 17.94
N TYR A 383 1.99 -15.60 16.93
CA TYR A 383 3.35 -15.38 16.42
C TYR A 383 3.55 -13.95 15.88
N LEU A 384 2.58 -13.47 15.11
CA LEU A 384 2.55 -12.08 14.69
C LEU A 384 1.82 -11.28 15.76
N SER A 385 2.46 -10.24 16.29
CA SER A 385 1.81 -9.29 17.21
C SER A 385 0.48 -8.83 16.62
N THR A 386 -0.61 -9.08 17.34
CA THR A 386 -1.90 -8.44 17.16
C THR A 386 -1.68 -6.94 17.31
N LEU A 387 -1.26 -6.23 16.26
CA LEU A 387 -1.53 -4.80 16.15
C LEU A 387 -2.95 -4.62 15.61
N ALA A 388 -3.53 -3.45 15.90
CA ALA A 388 -4.89 -3.05 15.56
C ALA A 388 -5.34 -3.58 14.20
N ILE A 389 -6.63 -3.91 14.06
CA ILE A 389 -7.24 -4.45 12.83
C ILE A 389 -6.71 -3.69 11.60
N GLY A 390 -5.74 -4.25 10.88
CA GLY A 390 -5.17 -3.65 9.66
C GLY A 390 -3.72 -3.12 9.73
N SER A 391 -3.01 -3.13 10.86
CA SER A 391 -1.61 -2.67 10.95
C SER A 391 -0.56 -3.78 10.76
N PRO A 392 0.49 -3.60 9.93
CA PRO A 392 1.68 -4.44 9.91
C PRO A 392 2.44 -4.28 11.23
N SER A 393 2.75 -5.39 11.90
CA SER A 393 3.61 -5.39 13.09
C SER A 393 5.07 -5.16 12.73
N THR A 394 5.66 -4.08 13.20
CA THR A 394 7.12 -3.92 13.28
C THR A 394 7.61 -4.35 14.66
N ARG A 395 8.69 -5.15 14.68
CA ARG A 395 9.41 -5.56 15.89
C ARG A 395 10.07 -4.33 16.57
N PRO A 396 10.27 -4.33 17.90
CA PRO A 396 11.35 -3.55 18.50
C PRO A 396 12.68 -4.09 17.96
N ARG A 397 13.56 -3.19 17.48
CA ARG A 397 14.96 -3.53 17.21
C ARG A 397 15.64 -3.78 18.56
N SER A 398 16.16 -4.99 18.81
CA SER A 398 17.11 -5.19 19.91
C SER A 398 18.42 -4.43 19.62
N PRO A 399 19.12 -3.86 20.63
CA PRO A 399 20.37 -3.13 20.42
C PRO A 399 21.56 -3.99 19.97
N LEU A 400 21.42 -5.32 19.99
CA LEU A 400 22.49 -6.29 19.72
C LEU A 400 22.24 -7.05 18.41
N SER A 401 22.24 -6.35 17.29
CA SER A 401 22.66 -6.94 16.01
C SER A 401 23.22 -5.82 15.12
N ALA A 402 24.47 -5.45 15.39
CA ALA A 402 25.25 -4.68 14.44
C ALA A 402 25.50 -5.51 13.16
N SER A 403 25.62 -4.79 12.05
CA SER A 403 25.73 -5.18 10.64
C SER A 403 26.58 -6.43 10.33
N PRO A 404 26.37 -6.99 9.11
CA PRO A 404 27.53 -7.24 8.25
C PRO A 404 27.39 -6.55 6.89
N THR A 405 28.45 -5.85 6.53
CA THR A 405 28.77 -5.33 5.20
C THR A 405 28.69 -6.46 4.16
N PRO A 406 28.13 -6.25 2.95
CA PRO A 406 28.13 -7.31 1.94
C PRO A 406 29.51 -7.42 1.30
N SER A 407 30.26 -8.46 1.65
CA SER A 407 31.42 -8.90 0.87
C SER A 407 30.94 -9.50 -0.45
N ARG A 408 31.40 -8.89 -1.53
CA ARG A 408 31.14 -9.26 -2.93
C ARG A 408 31.87 -10.55 -3.27
N ARG A 409 31.19 -11.71 -3.25
CA ARG A 409 31.47 -12.95 -4.03
C ARG A 409 30.51 -14.06 -3.58
N GLY A 410 29.89 -14.74 -4.54
CA GLY A 410 29.07 -15.93 -4.29
C GLY A 410 27.62 -15.84 -4.77
N ALA A 411 27.42 -15.49 -6.04
CA ALA A 411 26.16 -15.78 -6.72
C ALA A 411 26.17 -17.27 -7.10
N SER A 412 25.40 -18.10 -6.41
CA SER A 412 24.99 -19.41 -6.92
C SER A 412 23.60 -19.78 -6.40
N SER A 413 22.64 -19.75 -7.34
CA SER A 413 21.38 -20.50 -7.38
C SER A 413 20.53 -20.59 -6.10
N ALA A 414 19.60 -19.64 -5.93
CA ALA A 414 18.38 -19.86 -5.14
C ALA A 414 17.25 -20.39 -6.07
N PRO A 415 16.42 -21.34 -5.62
CA PRO A 415 15.41 -21.96 -6.47
C PRO A 415 14.31 -20.99 -6.92
N THR A 416 14.03 -21.06 -8.22
CA THR A 416 13.36 -20.05 -9.07
C THR A 416 11.86 -20.29 -9.25
N THR A 417 11.11 -20.67 -8.23
CA THR A 417 9.66 -20.92 -8.41
C THR A 417 8.81 -20.30 -7.29
N TRP A 418 8.45 -19.04 -7.49
CA TRP A 418 7.25 -18.47 -6.89
C TRP A 418 6.00 -19.20 -7.43
N PRO A 419 4.92 -19.37 -6.65
CA PRO A 419 3.69 -19.95 -7.17
C PRO A 419 3.17 -19.09 -8.32
N SER A 420 3.11 -19.67 -9.52
CA SER A 420 2.75 -18.97 -10.76
C SER A 420 1.27 -18.61 -10.86
N SER A 421 0.41 -19.16 -9.99
CA SER A 421 -1.04 -18.89 -10.02
C SER A 421 -1.50 -18.02 -8.84
N PRO A 422 -2.34 -17.00 -9.07
CA PRO A 422 -2.97 -16.19 -8.03
C PRO A 422 -3.74 -17.02 -6.98
N ARG A 423 -4.28 -18.18 -7.39
CA ARG A 423 -4.99 -19.11 -6.49
C ARG A 423 -4.03 -19.77 -5.49
N ALA A 424 -2.85 -20.18 -5.92
CA ALA A 424 -1.84 -20.75 -5.02
C ALA A 424 -1.30 -19.69 -4.04
N GLN A 425 -1.13 -18.45 -4.50
CA GLN A 425 -0.72 -17.33 -3.65
C GLN A 425 -1.80 -16.98 -2.60
N GLY A 426 -3.08 -16.95 -2.97
CA GLY A 426 -4.19 -16.75 -2.03
C GLY A 426 -4.27 -17.84 -0.95
N LEU A 427 -4.11 -19.10 -1.33
CA LEU A 427 -4.08 -20.23 -0.39
C LEU A 427 -2.88 -20.17 0.56
N LEU A 428 -1.70 -19.77 0.07
CA LEU A 428 -0.50 -19.59 0.90
C LEU A 428 -0.68 -18.43 1.90
N ALA A 429 -1.26 -17.31 1.46
CA ALA A 429 -1.55 -16.18 2.35
C ALA A 429 -2.58 -16.55 3.44
N ARG A 430 -3.59 -17.35 3.10
CA ARG A 430 -4.57 -17.86 4.08
C ARG A 430 -3.90 -18.75 5.13
N ARG A 431 -3.11 -19.73 4.69
CA ARG A 431 -2.37 -20.65 5.59
C ARG A 431 -1.37 -19.89 6.46
N ALA A 432 -0.67 -18.90 5.93
CA ALA A 432 0.27 -18.07 6.67
C ALA A 432 -0.40 -17.32 7.85
N ARG A 433 -1.65 -16.88 7.68
CA ARG A 433 -2.42 -16.23 8.74
C ARG A 433 -2.95 -17.22 9.78
N ASP A 434 -3.25 -18.46 9.37
CA ASP A 434 -3.58 -19.54 10.30
C ASP A 434 -2.37 -19.86 11.19
N HIS A 435 -1.18 -19.97 10.60
CA HIS A 435 0.09 -20.16 11.32
C HIS A 435 0.40 -18.99 12.27
N ALA A 436 0.01 -17.77 11.91
CA ALA A 436 0.18 -16.59 12.77
C ALA A 436 -0.83 -16.48 13.93
N GLY A 437 -1.85 -17.35 13.99
CA GLY A 437 -2.90 -17.28 15.00
C GLY A 437 -3.90 -16.14 14.80
N ARG A 438 -4.30 -15.81 13.56
CA ARG A 438 -5.26 -14.72 13.23
C ARG A 438 -6.60 -15.18 12.62
N ARG A 439 -6.97 -16.45 12.78
CA ARG A 439 -8.05 -17.15 12.04
C ARG A 439 -9.46 -16.54 12.12
N HIS A 440 -9.84 -15.87 13.21
CA HIS A 440 -11.26 -15.61 13.53
C HIS A 440 -11.87 -14.32 12.93
N ASP A 441 -11.25 -13.78 11.89
CA ASP A 441 -11.78 -12.60 11.19
C ASP A 441 -12.78 -13.05 10.11
N PRO A 442 -14.08 -12.71 10.19
CA PRO A 442 -15.08 -13.16 9.22
C PRO A 442 -14.80 -12.68 7.78
N ALA A 443 -14.01 -11.60 7.62
CA ALA A 443 -13.51 -11.16 6.32
C ALA A 443 -12.40 -12.06 5.72
N VAL A 444 -11.89 -13.03 6.49
CA VAL A 444 -10.74 -13.89 6.13
C VAL A 444 -11.14 -15.36 5.89
N ALA A 445 -12.33 -15.78 6.33
CA ALA A 445 -12.86 -17.11 6.02
C ALA A 445 -13.36 -17.25 4.56
N GLU A 446 -13.80 -16.16 3.92
CA GLU A 446 -14.35 -16.13 2.55
C GLU A 446 -13.74 -15.15 1.51
N PRO A 447 -12.55 -14.54 1.69
CA PRO A 447 -12.02 -13.55 0.74
C PRO A 447 -11.67 -14.15 -0.62
N ASP A 448 -11.37 -15.44 -0.72
CA ASP A 448 -11.14 -16.09 -2.02
C ASP A 448 -12.43 -16.20 -2.84
N ARG A 449 -13.59 -16.46 -2.21
CA ARG A 449 -14.89 -16.49 -2.91
C ARG A 449 -15.37 -15.07 -3.20
N LEU A 450 -15.19 -14.14 -2.27
CA LEU A 450 -15.54 -12.73 -2.44
C LEU A 450 -14.70 -12.09 -3.54
N GLY A 451 -13.37 -12.27 -3.49
CA GLY A 451 -12.43 -11.80 -4.51
C GLY A 451 -12.60 -12.49 -5.87
N GLN A 452 -12.95 -13.77 -5.91
CA GLN A 452 -13.29 -14.45 -7.18
C GLN A 452 -14.62 -13.95 -7.76
N ARG A 453 -15.62 -13.63 -6.92
CA ARG A 453 -16.91 -13.06 -7.38
C ARG A 453 -16.75 -11.62 -7.88
N LEU A 454 -15.94 -10.82 -7.21
CA LEU A 454 -15.59 -9.45 -7.65
C LEU A 454 -14.82 -9.44 -8.98
N ARG A 455 -14.06 -10.51 -9.31
CA ARG A 455 -13.31 -10.64 -10.57
C ARG A 455 -14.13 -11.09 -11.78
N ARG A 456 -15.41 -11.44 -11.65
CA ARG A 456 -16.22 -11.96 -12.76
C ARG A 456 -17.08 -10.86 -13.41
N GLN A 457 -16.58 -10.26 -14.50
CA GLN A 457 -17.34 -9.61 -15.60
C GLN A 457 -16.59 -9.77 -16.94
N PRO A 458 -17.27 -9.66 -18.11
CA PRO A 458 -17.32 -10.71 -19.13
C PRO A 458 -16.04 -10.90 -19.96
N ARG A 459 -15.86 -12.13 -20.45
CA ARG A 459 -14.77 -12.57 -21.33
C ARG A 459 -14.74 -11.69 -22.59
N LEU A 460 -13.73 -10.83 -22.71
CA LEU A 460 -13.30 -10.30 -24.00
C LEU A 460 -12.71 -11.46 -24.81
N GLY A 461 -13.25 -11.66 -26.01
CA GLY A 461 -13.00 -12.83 -26.87
C GLY A 461 -11.52 -13.02 -27.17
N ARG A 462 -10.99 -14.20 -26.85
CA ARG A 462 -9.73 -14.67 -27.41
C ARG A 462 -10.01 -15.13 -28.84
N ARG A 463 -9.47 -14.42 -29.83
CA ARG A 463 -9.10 -15.04 -31.10
C ARG A 463 -7.90 -15.94 -30.82
N GLU A 464 -8.07 -17.23 -31.03
CA GLU A 464 -6.99 -18.20 -30.98
C GLU A 464 -6.12 -18.04 -32.23
N LEU A 465 -4.82 -17.80 -32.05
CA LEU A 465 -3.80 -17.99 -33.08
C LEU A 465 -3.25 -19.41 -32.91
N PRO A 466 -3.19 -20.24 -33.96
CA PRO A 466 -2.68 -21.60 -33.85
C PRO A 466 -1.15 -21.58 -33.82
N VAL A 467 -0.58 -22.14 -32.75
CA VAL A 467 0.85 -22.48 -32.70
C VAL A 467 0.99 -23.92 -33.21
N HIS A 468 1.50 -24.07 -34.43
CA HIS A 468 2.00 -25.35 -34.91
C HIS A 468 3.31 -25.68 -34.18
N CYS A 469 3.27 -26.69 -33.31
CA CYS A 469 4.47 -27.33 -32.79
C CYS A 469 4.68 -28.62 -33.61
N GLY A 470 5.63 -28.59 -34.54
CA GLY A 470 6.13 -29.79 -35.21
C GLY A 470 6.82 -30.68 -34.19
N ARG A 471 6.47 -31.96 -34.19
CA ARG A 471 7.25 -33.02 -33.55
C ARG A 471 7.46 -34.13 -34.54
N ASP A 472 8.71 -34.56 -34.59
CA ASP A 472 9.31 -35.49 -35.52
C ASP A 472 8.55 -36.81 -35.68
N GLN A 473 8.62 -37.27 -36.92
CA GLN A 473 8.22 -38.59 -37.40
C GLN A 473 9.05 -39.68 -36.71
N ALA A 474 8.36 -40.70 -36.20
CA ALA A 474 8.92 -42.03 -36.07
C ALA A 474 7.98 -43.01 -36.78
N VAL A 475 8.44 -43.45 -37.94
CA VAL A 475 7.83 -44.47 -38.80
C VAL A 475 7.85 -45.82 -38.10
N ARG A 476 6.69 -46.50 -38.02
CA ARG A 476 6.58 -47.96 -38.10
C ARG A 476 5.30 -48.34 -38.85
N HIS A 477 5.49 -48.82 -40.08
CA HIS A 477 4.69 -49.86 -40.76
C HIS A 477 4.42 -51.03 -39.77
N GLU A 478 3.36 -51.84 -39.79
CA GLU A 478 2.41 -52.41 -40.78
C GLU A 478 1.29 -53.03 -39.87
N ASP A 479 0.05 -53.36 -40.24
CA ASP A 479 -0.41 -54.12 -41.39
C ASP A 479 -1.95 -54.19 -41.41
N ARG A 480 -2.51 -54.33 -42.63
CA ARG A 480 -3.90 -54.60 -43.07
C ARG A 480 -4.92 -53.46 -43.18
#